data_AF-A0A954MIJ3-F1
#
_entry.id   AF-A0A954MIJ3-F1
#
_cell.length_a   1.000
_cell.length_b   1.000
_cell.length_c   1.000
_cell.angle_alpha   90.00
_cell.angle_beta   90.00
_cell.angle_gamma   90.00
#
_symmetry.space_group_name_H-M   'P 1'
#
loop_
_entity.id
_entity.type
_entity.pdbx_description
1 polymer ?
#
loop_
_entity_poly.entity_id
_entity_poly.type
_entity_poly.pdbx_seq_one_letter_code
_entity_poly.pdbx_strand_id
1 'polypeptide(L)'
;LRQLVLTGLPVLNQAVLLRGINDSVDALANLSTRCMELGVIPYYLHQLDRVAGAAHFEVDVVRGRELIEQLRLRLPGYLVPRYVAEIAGEGSKRPLA
;
A
#
# COMPACT_ATOMS: atom_id res chain seq x y z
N LEU A 1 -18.47 1.67 1.41
CA LEU A 1 -17.51 2.52 0.67
C LEU A 1 -18.21 3.64 -0.10
N ARG A 2 -19.02 3.37 -1.13
CA ARG A 2 -19.71 4.44 -1.90
C ARG A 2 -20.51 5.41 -1.03
N GLN A 3 -21.29 4.91 -0.06
CA GLN A 3 -22.02 5.77 0.88
C GLN A 3 -21.10 6.69 1.70
N LEU A 4 -19.92 6.21 2.13
CA LEU A 4 -18.94 7.01 2.86
C LEU A 4 -18.28 8.07 1.98
N VAL A 5 -17.93 7.70 0.74
CA VAL A 5 -17.32 8.64 -0.21
C VAL A 5 -18.32 9.75 -0.59
N LEU A 6 -19.60 9.42 -0.72
CA LEU A 6 -20.66 10.39 -1.01
C LEU A 6 -20.91 11.40 0.13
N THR A 7 -20.43 11.14 1.35
CA THR A 7 -20.53 12.15 2.44
C THR A 7 -19.49 13.27 2.29
N GLY A 8 -18.60 13.20 1.30
CA GLY A 8 -17.50 14.16 1.11
C GLY A 8 -16.33 13.97 2.09
N LEU A 9 -16.37 12.94 2.93
CA LEU A 9 -15.25 12.62 3.84
C LEU A 9 -14.14 11.90 3.06
N PRO A 10 -12.86 12.28 3.26
CA PRO A 10 -11.75 11.55 2.68
C PRO A 10 -11.73 10.10 3.14
N VAL A 11 -11.71 9.16 2.20
CA VAL A 11 -11.55 7.72 2.48
C VAL A 11 -10.18 7.28 1.98
N LEU A 12 -9.39 6.70 2.87
CA LEU A 12 -8.01 6.29 2.59
C LEU A 12 -7.91 4.77 2.56
N ASN A 13 -7.14 4.23 1.62
CA ASN A 13 -6.76 2.82 1.61
C ASN A 13 -5.38 2.63 2.25
N GLN A 14 -5.32 1.71 3.21
CA GLN A 14 -4.09 1.24 3.83
C GLN A 14 -3.98 -0.27 3.56
N ALA A 15 -3.12 -0.64 2.62
CA ALA A 15 -2.86 -2.03 2.28
C ALA A 15 -1.61 -2.54 3.01
N VAL A 16 -1.50 -3.85 3.23
CA VAL A 16 -0.26 -4.50 3.67
C VAL A 16 0.31 -5.25 2.46
N LEU A 17 1.61 -5.18 2.24
CA LEU A 17 2.31 -5.95 1.22
C LEU A 17 2.48 -7.40 1.71
N LEU A 18 1.85 -8.33 0.99
CA LEU A 18 1.76 -9.73 1.38
C LEU A 18 2.15 -10.64 0.20
N ARG A 19 3.05 -11.58 0.48
CA ARG A 19 3.57 -12.57 -0.46
C ARG A 19 2.45 -13.45 -1.00
N GLY A 20 2.41 -13.64 -2.31
CA GLY A 20 1.41 -14.47 -2.99
C GLY A 20 -0.01 -13.87 -3.01
N ILE A 21 -0.20 -12.64 -2.54
CA ILE A 21 -1.50 -11.95 -2.53
C ILE A 21 -1.44 -10.69 -3.40
N ASN A 22 -0.56 -9.75 -3.06
CA ASN A 22 -0.45 -8.46 -3.74
C ASN A 22 1.00 -8.03 -3.98
N ASP A 23 1.94 -8.96 -3.97
CA ASP A 23 3.37 -8.76 -4.22
C ASP A 23 3.73 -8.67 -5.71
N SER A 24 2.84 -8.08 -6.51
CA SER A 24 3.04 -7.82 -7.94
C SER A 24 2.58 -6.43 -8.34
N VAL A 25 3.22 -5.87 -9.37
CA VAL A 25 2.88 -4.54 -9.90
C VAL A 25 1.45 -4.50 -10.43
N ASP A 26 1.00 -5.56 -11.11
CA ASP A 26 -0.38 -5.64 -11.61
C ASP A 26 -1.40 -5.62 -10.47
N ALA A 27 -1.18 -6.40 -9.41
CA ALA A 27 -2.10 -6.42 -8.27
C ALA A 27 -2.20 -5.04 -7.59
N LEU A 28 -1.05 -4.40 -7.34
CA LEU A 28 -1.00 -3.08 -6.71
C LEU A 28 -1.56 -1.99 -7.61
N ALA A 29 -1.29 -2.02 -8.91
CA ALA A 29 -1.82 -1.05 -9.87
C ALA A 29 -3.34 -1.17 -9.99
N ASN A 30 -3.85 -2.41 -10.07
CA ASN A 30 -5.29 -2.66 -10.13
C ASN A 30 -5.98 -2.20 -8.84
N LEU A 31 -5.37 -2.45 -7.68
CA LEU A 31 -5.89 -1.95 -6.40
C LEU A 31 -5.95 -0.42 -6.37
N SER A 32 -4.86 0.27 -6.72
CA SER A 32 -4.80 1.74 -6.72
C SER A 32 -5.83 2.36 -7.66
N THR A 33 -5.91 1.88 -8.91
CA THR A 33 -6.89 2.38 -9.88
C THR A 33 -8.32 2.11 -9.41
N ARG A 34 -8.60 0.92 -8.88
CA ARG A 34 -9.94 0.58 -8.38
C ARG A 34 -10.34 1.41 -7.15
N CYS A 35 -9.39 1.70 -6.26
CA CYS A 35 -9.60 2.62 -5.16
C CYS A 35 -10.01 4.00 -5.68
N MET A 36 -9.27 4.53 -6.66
CA MET A 36 -9.57 5.83 -7.26
C MET A 36 -10.95 5.89 -7.92
N GLU A 37 -11.32 4.87 -8.69
CA GLU A 37 -12.66 4.74 -9.30
C GLU A 37 -13.79 4.79 -8.27
N LEU A 38 -13.51 4.39 -7.04
CA LEU A 38 -14.46 4.40 -5.92
C LEU A 38 -14.36 5.69 -5.08
N GLY A 39 -13.48 6.62 -5.41
CA GLY A 39 -13.20 7.84 -4.62
C GLY A 39 -12.40 7.57 -3.34
N VAL A 40 -11.63 6.48 -3.30
CA VAL A 40 -10.73 6.11 -2.20
C VAL A 40 -9.29 6.42 -2.59
N ILE A 41 -8.55 7.10 -1.72
CA ILE A 41 -7.15 7.48 -1.98
C ILE A 41 -6.22 6.34 -1.57
N PRO A 42 -5.40 5.78 -2.48
CA PRO A 42 -4.33 4.84 -2.12
C PRO A 42 -3.29 5.56 -1.26
N TYR A 43 -3.23 5.25 0.04
CA TYR A 43 -2.49 6.08 1.00
C TYR A 43 -1.21 5.43 1.48
N TYR A 44 -1.32 4.26 2.11
CA TYR A 44 -0.17 3.50 2.58
C TYR A 44 -0.16 2.08 2.01
N LEU A 45 1.03 1.64 1.64
CA LEU A 45 1.39 0.25 1.54
C LEU A 45 2.31 -0.04 2.72
N HIS A 46 1.87 -0.87 3.66
CA HIS A 46 2.64 -1.23 4.83
C HIS A 46 3.51 -2.45 4.52
N GLN A 47 4.78 -2.41 4.91
CA GLN A 47 5.55 -3.62 5.15
C GLN A 47 4.84 -4.43 6.22
N LEU A 48 4.80 -5.75 6.06
CA LEU A 48 4.20 -6.64 7.04
C LEU A 48 4.91 -6.53 8.39
N ASP A 49 4.15 -6.21 9.44
CA ASP A 49 4.63 -6.31 10.81
C ASP A 49 4.85 -7.77 11.18
N ARG A 50 6.03 -8.08 11.72
CA ARG A 50 6.38 -9.44 12.13
C ARG A 50 5.61 -9.84 13.38
N VAL A 51 4.46 -10.47 13.17
CA VAL A 51 3.64 -11.09 14.22
C VAL A 51 3.67 -12.60 14.09
N ALA A 52 3.44 -13.30 15.21
CA ALA A 52 3.41 -14.76 15.24
C ALA A 52 2.41 -15.31 14.21
N GLY A 53 2.87 -16.24 13.38
CA GLY A 53 2.05 -16.89 12.34
C GLY A 53 1.98 -16.16 10.99
N ALA A 54 2.45 -14.92 10.86
CA ALA A 54 2.33 -14.16 9.61
C ALA A 54 3.60 -14.19 8.72
N ALA A 55 4.74 -14.70 9.21
CA ALA A 55 6.03 -14.62 8.52
C ALA A 55 6.04 -15.18 7.08
N HIS A 56 5.18 -16.16 6.77
CA HIS A 56 5.08 -16.73 5.43
C HIS A 56 4.49 -15.77 4.39
N PHE A 57 3.82 -14.71 4.82
CA PHE A 57 3.37 -13.61 3.97
C PHE A 57 4.41 -12.50 3.81
N GLU A 58 5.57 -12.58 4.46
CA GLU A 58 6.55 -11.49 4.40
C GLU A 58 7.17 -11.36 3.00
N VAL A 59 7.15 -10.14 2.48
CA VAL A 59 7.88 -9.73 1.27
C VAL A 59 9.12 -8.97 1.70
N ASP A 60 10.24 -9.23 1.02
CA ASP A 60 11.49 -8.54 1.28
C ASP A 60 11.36 -7.03 0.97
N VAL A 61 11.94 -6.18 1.81
CA VAL A 61 11.88 -4.71 1.66
C VAL A 61 12.44 -4.25 0.30
N VAL A 62 13.51 -4.89 -0.19
CA VAL A 62 14.08 -4.60 -1.51
C VAL A 62 13.04 -4.84 -2.59
N ARG A 63 12.32 -5.96 -2.51
CA ARG A 63 11.23 -6.25 -3.45
C ARG A 63 10.09 -5.24 -3.33
N GLY A 64 9.72 -4.83 -2.12
CA GLY A 64 8.73 -3.78 -1.90
C GLY A 64 9.11 -2.45 -2.57
N ARG A 65 10.38 -2.05 -2.47
CA ARG A 65 10.91 -0.85 -3.14
C ARG A 65 10.87 -0.96 -4.66
N GLU A 66 11.27 -2.10 -5.21
CA GLU A 66 11.20 -2.36 -6.66
C GLU A 66 9.77 -2.25 -7.20
N LEU A 67 8.77 -2.73 -6.43
CA LEU A 67 7.37 -2.62 -6.79
C LEU A 67 6.93 -1.15 -6.85
N ILE A 68 7.34 -0.32 -5.89
CA ILE A 68 7.03 1.11 -5.88
C ILE A 68 7.63 1.84 -7.09
N GLU A 69 8.90 1.57 -7.43
CA GLU A 69 9.50 2.18 -8.62
C GLU A 69 8.76 1.78 -9.91
N GLN A 70 8.38 0.51 -10.04
CA GLN A 70 7.58 0.07 -11.19
C GLN A 70 6.18 0.69 -11.22
N LEU A 71 5.56 0.92 -10.06
CA LEU A 71 4.28 1.63 -9.97
C LEU A 71 4.42 3.10 -10.40
N ARG A 72 5.52 3.78 -10.04
CA ARG A 72 5.79 5.17 -10.48
C ARG A 72 5.92 5.32 -11.98
N LEU A 73 6.41 4.28 -12.67
CA LEU A 73 6.51 4.26 -14.13
C LEU A 73 5.15 4.00 -14.81
N ARG A 74 4.20 3.39 -14.11
CA ARG A 74 2.91 2.95 -14.67
C ARG A 74 1.73 3.83 -14.31
N LEU A 75 1.75 4.45 -13.13
CA LEU A 75 0.62 5.19 -12.57
C LEU A 75 0.93 6.68 -12.44
N PRO A 76 -0.10 7.55 -12.52
CA PRO A 76 -0.01 8.89 -12.00
C PRO A 76 0.48 8.90 -10.55
N GLY A 77 1.33 9.86 -10.17
CA GLY A 77 1.96 9.88 -8.85
C GLY A 77 0.98 9.86 -7.67
N TYR A 78 -0.20 10.44 -7.81
CA TYR A 78 -1.24 10.46 -6.77
C TYR A 78 -1.94 9.10 -6.56
N LEU A 79 -1.69 8.10 -7.41
CA LEU A 79 -2.15 6.72 -7.25
C LEU A 79 -1.08 5.79 -6.68
N VAL A 80 0.15 6.27 -6.52
CA VAL A 80 1.25 5.51 -5.93
C VAL A 80 1.16 5.64 -4.41
N PRO A 81 0.85 4.56 -3.67
CA PRO A 81 0.80 4.62 -2.21
C PRO A 81 2.20 4.84 -1.63
N ARG A 82 2.27 5.46 -0.45
CA ARG A 82 3.55 5.59 0.27
C ARG A 82 3.91 4.25 0.90
N TYR A 83 5.11 3.74 0.62
CA TYR A 83 5.57 2.50 1.20
C TYR A 83 6.20 2.76 2.55
N VAL A 84 5.70 2.13 3.61
CA VAL A 84 6.07 2.44 4.99
C VAL A 84 6.23 1.20 5.84
N ALA A 85 6.98 1.31 6.94
CA ALA A 85 7.06 0.29 7.99
C ALA A 85 6.78 0.90 9.37
N GLU A 86 6.26 0.07 10.27
CA GLU A 86 6.20 0.38 11.69
C GLU A 86 7.50 -0.07 12.37
N ILE A 87 8.10 0.82 13.17
CA ILE A 87 9.35 0.53 13.88
C ILE A 87 9.16 0.93 15.33
N ALA A 88 9.27 -0.05 16.23
CA ALA A 88 9.09 0.17 17.66
C ALA A 88 10.01 1.27 18.18
N GLY A 89 9.43 2.26 18.84
CA GLY A 89 10.14 3.41 19.40
C GLY A 89 10.17 4.65 18.50
N GLU A 90 9.70 4.57 17.25
CA GLU A 90 9.56 5.75 16.40
C GLU A 90 8.23 6.50 16.63
N GLY A 91 8.27 7.83 16.49
CA GLY A 91 7.08 8.68 16.63
C GLY A 91 6.14 8.65 15.42
N SER A 92 6.54 8.01 14.33
CA SER A 92 5.76 7.92 13.09
C SER A 92 6.21 6.73 12.25
N LYS A 93 5.35 6.28 11.33
CA LYS A 93 5.67 5.28 10.31
C LYS A 93 6.86 5.73 9.46
N ARG A 94 7.87 4.87 9.32
CA ARG A 94 9.07 5.15 8.55
C ARG A 94 8.80 4.94 7.06
N PRO A 95 8.97 5.97 6.19
CA PRO A 95 8.95 5.79 4.75
C PRO A 95 10.10 4.90 4.27
N LEU A 96 9.78 3.96 3.39
CA LEU A 96 10.73 3.01 2.79
C LEU A 96 10.98 3.29 1.31
N ALA A 97 10.03 3.91 0.61
CA ALA A 97 10.13 4.38 -0.77
C ALA A 97 9.24 5.60 -0.98
#